data_AF-A0A5K8AJU8-F1
#
_entry.id   AF-A0A5K8AJU8-F1
#
_cell.length_a   1.000
_cell.length_b   1.000
_cell.length_c   1.000
_cell.angle_alpha   90.00
_cell.angle_beta   90.00
_cell.angle_gamma   90.00
#
_symmetry.space_group_name_H-M   'P 1'
#
loop_
_entity.id
_entity.type
_entity.pdbx_description
1 polymer ?
#
loop_
_entity_poly.entity_id
_entity_poly.type
_entity_poly.pdbx_seq_one_letter_code
_entity_poly.pdbx_strand_id
1 'polypeptide(L)'
;MKTDIGLQSELLGFLDTLVENVTKDIERLKGTPNESIARQARETNLTVKNLVLEFIENVNQRNALNQRIMADIEKIDHGIEALVLKSSNDVFNKIKFYFSMMIGVILIVSGIGILVNFILAKTISGSLNRLNFLVKDLAEGEGDLTKRIHINSQDETGELGKWVDLFIEKLQNILKEIKSNADSLNHSSSELTTISQQMNQGAQSVSDRADSVASAAEEMSANMNSVAAASEQASTNVSMVAAASEEMASTVKEIARNAEKARTVTNDAVNKANGATANINTLGQSADQISKVTEVITEISEQTNLLALNATIEAARAGEAGKGFAVVANEIKELAKQTALATQEIKSKIDGIQQSSSNTVKEIKTISEVINEVDLIVSTIATAVEEQSSSTEEIAGNVAQASEGITEVNENVAQSSTVSVQIAEEIASVNQSSGMLANSSSQVTMSAETLADLSKKLHQTVGRFKL
;
A
#
# COMPACT_ATOMS: atom_id res chain seq x y z
N MET A 1 -44.73 104.66 -109.51
CA MET A 1 -44.79 104.10 -110.89
C MET A 1 -45.92 104.66 -111.76
N LYS A 2 -47.01 105.22 -111.21
CA LYS A 2 -48.05 105.92 -112.03
C LYS A 2 -47.63 107.30 -112.57
N THR A 3 -46.54 107.87 -112.08
CA THR A 3 -46.07 109.22 -112.42
C THR A 3 -45.17 109.29 -113.66
N ASP A 4 -44.60 108.17 -114.13
CA ASP A 4 -43.59 108.19 -115.21
C ASP A 4 -44.18 108.21 -116.63
N ILE A 5 -45.37 107.66 -116.84
CA ILE A 5 -45.94 107.46 -118.19
C ILE A 5 -46.43 108.79 -118.80
N GLY A 6 -46.86 109.74 -117.96
CA GLY A 6 -47.36 111.04 -118.42
C GLY A 6 -46.28 111.89 -119.10
N LEU A 7 -45.07 111.94 -118.52
CA LEU A 7 -43.95 112.71 -119.07
C LEU A 7 -43.40 112.12 -120.38
N GLN A 8 -43.47 110.81 -120.57
CA GLN A 8 -43.04 110.17 -121.82
C GLN A 8 -43.89 110.61 -123.01
N SER A 9 -45.21 110.71 -122.82
CA SER A 9 -46.15 111.13 -123.87
C SER A 9 -45.97 112.60 -124.26
N GLU A 10 -45.72 113.49 -123.29
CA GLU A 10 -45.48 114.91 -123.56
C GLU A 10 -44.17 115.15 -124.32
N LEU A 11 -43.09 114.46 -123.92
CA LEU A 11 -41.77 114.62 -124.54
C LEU A 11 -41.77 114.15 -126.01
N LEU A 12 -42.46 113.04 -126.29
CA LEU A 12 -42.66 112.54 -127.66
C LEU A 12 -43.50 113.52 -128.51
N GLY A 13 -44.58 114.06 -127.94
CA GLY A 13 -45.42 115.05 -128.61
C GLY A 13 -44.65 116.34 -128.94
N PHE A 14 -43.78 116.81 -128.05
CA PHE A 14 -42.94 117.98 -128.28
C PHE A 14 -41.92 117.74 -129.42
N LEU A 15 -41.29 116.58 -129.44
CA LEU A 15 -40.34 116.19 -130.51
C LEU A 15 -41.02 116.04 -131.87
N ASP A 16 -42.24 115.51 -131.91
CA ASP A 16 -43.05 115.45 -133.13
C ASP A 16 -43.37 116.85 -133.67
N THR A 17 -43.77 117.75 -132.77
CA THR A 17 -44.06 119.15 -133.11
C THR A 17 -42.81 119.87 -133.64
N LEU A 18 -41.63 119.57 -133.09
CA LEU A 18 -40.33 120.12 -133.52
C LEU A 18 -39.93 119.62 -134.91
N VAL A 19 -40.11 118.33 -135.22
CA VAL A 19 -39.86 117.79 -136.55
C VAL A 19 -40.84 118.38 -137.56
N GLU A 20 -42.11 118.51 -137.20
CA GLU A 20 -43.16 119.05 -138.07
C GLU A 20 -42.97 120.54 -138.37
N ASN A 21 -42.62 121.35 -137.38
CA ASN A 21 -42.33 122.78 -137.56
C ASN A 21 -41.12 123.00 -138.48
N VAL A 22 -40.03 122.26 -138.28
CA VAL A 22 -38.86 122.36 -139.18
C VAL A 22 -39.20 121.83 -140.58
N THR A 23 -40.12 120.87 -140.70
CA THR A 23 -40.63 120.42 -142.02
C THR A 23 -41.39 121.53 -142.74
N LYS A 24 -42.22 122.30 -142.03
CA LYS A 24 -42.92 123.48 -142.57
C LYS A 24 -41.93 124.61 -142.92
N ASP A 25 -40.87 124.77 -142.14
CA ASP A 25 -39.82 125.76 -142.46
C ASP A 25 -39.03 125.38 -143.72
N ILE A 26 -38.81 124.09 -144.00
CA ILE A 26 -38.23 123.63 -145.28
C ILE A 26 -39.13 124.01 -146.47
N GLU A 27 -40.46 123.93 -146.34
CA GLU A 27 -41.38 124.36 -147.39
C GLU A 27 -41.41 125.88 -147.58
N ARG A 28 -41.29 126.66 -146.49
CA ARG A 28 -41.24 128.13 -146.56
C ARG A 28 -39.93 128.67 -147.12
N LEU A 29 -38.83 127.97 -146.85
CA LEU A 29 -37.48 128.39 -147.23
C LEU A 29 -37.02 127.82 -148.57
N LYS A 30 -37.94 127.20 -149.31
CA LYS A 30 -37.70 126.57 -150.62
C LYS A 30 -37.11 127.58 -151.60
N GLY A 31 -35.89 127.31 -152.08
CA GLY A 31 -35.18 128.17 -153.03
C GLY A 31 -34.33 129.29 -152.39
N THR A 32 -34.18 129.32 -151.07
CA THR A 32 -33.28 130.25 -150.36
C THR A 32 -32.01 129.57 -149.87
N PRO A 33 -30.92 130.31 -149.59
CA PRO A 33 -29.67 129.74 -149.07
C PRO A 33 -29.82 128.96 -147.76
N ASN A 34 -30.90 129.21 -147.00
CA ASN A 34 -31.12 128.62 -145.68
C ASN A 34 -31.91 127.29 -145.70
N GLU A 35 -32.33 126.78 -146.87
CA GLU A 35 -33.02 125.48 -146.97
C GLU A 35 -32.17 124.31 -146.46
N SER A 36 -30.86 124.32 -146.74
CA SER A 36 -29.96 123.24 -146.31
C SER A 36 -29.86 123.14 -144.79
N ILE A 37 -29.84 124.28 -144.09
CA ILE A 37 -29.80 124.37 -142.63
C ILE A 37 -31.10 123.82 -142.04
N ALA A 38 -32.25 124.14 -142.63
CA ALA A 38 -33.53 123.61 -142.19
C ALA A 38 -33.62 122.08 -142.40
N ARG A 39 -33.10 121.55 -143.51
CA ARG A 39 -32.99 120.09 -143.72
C ARG A 39 -32.10 119.42 -142.68
N GLN A 40 -30.94 120.00 -142.38
CA GLN A 40 -30.02 119.45 -141.39
C GLN A 40 -30.60 119.51 -139.97
N ALA A 41 -31.32 120.59 -139.62
CA ALA A 41 -32.04 120.71 -138.35
C ALA A 41 -33.15 119.65 -138.22
N ARG A 42 -33.87 119.34 -139.30
CA ARG A 42 -34.89 118.28 -139.31
C ARG A 42 -34.26 116.90 -139.09
N GLU A 43 -33.14 116.62 -139.74
CA GLU A 43 -32.43 115.34 -139.59
C GLU A 43 -31.88 115.16 -138.17
N THR A 44 -31.38 116.26 -137.58
CA THR A 44 -30.93 116.28 -136.17
C THR A 44 -32.10 116.03 -135.22
N ASN A 45 -33.25 116.70 -135.43
CA ASN A 45 -34.46 116.49 -134.62
C ASN A 45 -35.01 115.06 -134.72
N LEU A 46 -34.96 114.44 -135.91
CA LEU A 46 -35.30 113.03 -136.09
C LEU A 46 -34.36 112.10 -135.32
N THR A 47 -33.06 112.41 -135.31
CA THR A 47 -32.06 111.63 -134.57
C THR A 47 -32.27 111.73 -133.06
N VAL A 48 -32.54 112.94 -132.55
CA VAL A 48 -32.88 113.16 -131.13
C VAL A 48 -34.15 112.41 -130.74
N LYS A 49 -35.18 112.44 -131.60
CA LYS A 49 -36.43 111.69 -131.36
C LYS A 49 -36.18 110.19 -131.21
N ASN A 50 -35.38 109.60 -132.09
CA ASN A 50 -35.06 108.17 -132.01
C ASN A 50 -34.26 107.80 -130.75
N LEU A 51 -33.29 108.64 -130.35
CA LEU A 51 -32.56 108.44 -129.09
C LEU A 51 -33.47 108.50 -127.86
N VAL A 52 -34.46 109.39 -127.85
CA VAL A 52 -35.43 109.50 -126.76
C VAL A 52 -36.36 108.29 -126.72
N LEU A 53 -36.79 107.76 -127.88
CA LEU A 53 -37.55 106.51 -127.94
C LEU A 53 -36.76 105.33 -127.35
N GLU A 54 -35.48 105.20 -127.71
CA GLU A 54 -34.61 104.15 -127.18
C GLU A 54 -34.38 104.30 -125.67
N PHE A 55 -34.23 105.54 -125.17
CA PHE A 55 -34.12 105.82 -123.73
C PHE A 55 -35.41 105.44 -122.97
N ILE A 56 -36.58 105.77 -123.53
CA ILE A 56 -37.88 105.42 -122.94
C ILE A 56 -38.05 103.89 -122.85
N GLU A 57 -37.68 103.15 -123.89
CA GLU A 57 -37.72 101.69 -123.90
C GLU A 57 -36.78 101.09 -122.84
N ASN A 58 -35.56 101.63 -122.71
CA ASN A 58 -34.60 101.22 -121.68
C ASN A 58 -35.11 101.48 -120.25
N VAL A 59 -35.71 102.64 -120.01
CA VAL A 59 -36.31 102.98 -118.69
C VAL A 59 -37.46 102.03 -118.36
N ASN A 60 -38.30 101.71 -119.33
CA ASN A 60 -39.41 100.76 -119.15
C ASN A 60 -38.91 99.34 -118.85
N GLN A 61 -37.87 98.86 -119.54
CA GLN A 61 -37.22 97.58 -119.22
C GLN A 61 -36.62 97.58 -117.80
N ARG A 62 -35.96 98.68 -117.40
CA ARG A 62 -35.34 98.80 -116.07
C ARG A 62 -36.37 98.82 -114.94
N ASN A 63 -37.53 99.45 -115.17
CA ASN A 63 -38.65 99.43 -114.23
C ASN A 63 -39.28 98.03 -114.11
N ALA A 64 -39.44 97.30 -115.21
CA ALA A 64 -39.91 95.91 -115.18
C ALA A 64 -38.93 94.97 -114.46
N LEU A 65 -37.62 95.19 -114.64
CA LEU A 65 -36.58 94.45 -113.92
C LEU A 65 -36.60 94.72 -112.41
N ASN A 66 -36.77 95.99 -112.00
CA ASN A 66 -36.89 96.35 -110.59
C ASN A 66 -38.13 95.70 -109.93
N GLN A 67 -39.25 95.58 -110.63
CA GLN A 67 -40.43 94.87 -110.11
C GLN A 67 -40.16 93.37 -109.90
N ARG A 68 -39.41 92.72 -110.80
CA ARG A 68 -39.01 91.30 -110.60
C ARG A 68 -38.06 91.13 -109.42
N ILE A 69 -37.07 92.03 -109.28
CA ILE A 69 -36.10 91.98 -108.17
C ILE A 69 -36.82 92.12 -106.81
N MET A 70 -37.79 93.03 -106.70
CA MET A 70 -38.55 93.19 -105.44
C MET A 70 -39.41 91.95 -105.11
N ALA A 71 -40.01 91.31 -106.11
CA ALA A 71 -40.76 90.08 -105.91
C ALA A 71 -39.87 88.89 -105.49
N ASP A 72 -38.63 88.81 -105.98
CA ASP A 72 -37.67 87.78 -105.56
C ASP A 72 -37.09 88.04 -104.15
N ILE A 73 -36.89 89.32 -103.76
CA ILE A 73 -36.48 89.69 -102.40
C ILE A 73 -37.54 89.28 -101.37
N GLU A 74 -38.83 89.49 -101.66
CA GLU A 74 -39.93 89.11 -100.75
C GLU A 74 -40.02 87.58 -100.57
N LYS A 75 -39.72 86.79 -101.61
CA LYS A 75 -39.62 85.32 -101.51
C LYS A 75 -38.42 84.86 -100.70
N ILE A 76 -37.29 85.55 -100.79
CA ILE A 76 -36.08 85.21 -100.00
C ILE A 76 -36.32 85.50 -98.52
N ASP A 77 -36.99 86.59 -98.17
CA ASP A 77 -37.28 86.96 -96.78
C ASP A 77 -38.20 85.93 -96.10
N HIS A 78 -39.28 85.52 -96.77
CA HIS A 78 -40.15 84.43 -96.28
C HIS A 78 -39.44 83.06 -96.21
N GLY A 79 -38.46 82.81 -97.09
CA GLY A 79 -37.65 81.58 -97.05
C GLY A 79 -36.71 81.53 -95.85
N ILE A 80 -36.15 82.67 -95.44
CA ILE A 80 -35.20 82.77 -94.33
C ILE A 80 -35.93 82.62 -92.97
N GLU A 81 -37.07 83.26 -92.78
CA GLU A 81 -37.86 83.09 -91.53
C GLU A 81 -38.31 81.63 -91.32
N ALA A 82 -38.75 80.94 -92.39
CA ALA A 82 -39.19 79.56 -92.30
C ALA A 82 -38.04 78.58 -91.98
N LEU A 83 -36.82 78.83 -92.48
CA LEU A 83 -35.65 77.97 -92.21
C LEU A 83 -35.11 78.15 -90.78
N VAL A 84 -35.13 79.38 -90.24
CA VAL A 84 -34.65 79.67 -88.88
C VAL A 84 -35.57 79.04 -87.82
N LEU A 85 -36.89 79.11 -88.01
CA LEU A 85 -37.85 78.49 -87.07
C LEU A 85 -37.79 76.95 -87.08
N LYS A 86 -37.57 76.34 -88.25
CA LYS A 86 -37.47 74.87 -88.35
C LYS A 86 -36.15 74.33 -87.75
N SER A 87 -35.04 75.06 -87.91
CA SER A 87 -33.75 74.66 -87.33
C SER A 87 -33.72 74.81 -85.80
N SER A 88 -34.41 75.80 -85.23
CA SER A 88 -34.43 76.02 -83.78
C SER A 88 -35.18 74.92 -83.02
N ASN A 89 -36.31 74.45 -83.56
CA ASN A 89 -37.12 73.41 -82.91
C ASN A 89 -36.49 72.01 -82.96
N ASP A 90 -35.79 71.65 -84.04
CA ASP A 90 -35.13 70.34 -84.15
C ASP A 90 -33.93 70.19 -83.20
N VAL A 91 -33.18 71.27 -82.97
CA VAL A 91 -32.06 71.28 -82.02
C VAL A 91 -32.57 71.17 -80.58
N PHE A 92 -33.63 71.90 -80.21
CA PHE A 92 -34.20 71.84 -78.87
C PHE A 92 -34.80 70.47 -78.53
N ASN A 93 -35.45 69.80 -79.48
CA ASN A 93 -36.02 68.47 -79.25
C ASN A 93 -34.94 67.38 -79.12
N LYS A 94 -33.85 67.47 -79.89
CA LYS A 94 -32.70 66.55 -79.72
C LYS A 94 -32.01 66.73 -78.38
N ILE A 95 -31.82 67.98 -77.92
CA ILE A 95 -31.23 68.25 -76.59
C ILE A 95 -32.11 67.67 -75.48
N LYS A 96 -33.44 67.87 -75.52
CA LYS A 96 -34.36 67.28 -74.53
C LYS A 96 -34.33 65.75 -74.51
N PHE A 97 -34.24 65.10 -75.69
CA PHE A 97 -34.17 63.64 -75.79
C PHE A 97 -32.86 63.07 -75.21
N TYR A 98 -31.71 63.69 -75.51
CA TYR A 98 -30.44 63.25 -74.92
C TYR A 98 -30.38 63.51 -73.41
N PHE A 99 -30.99 64.59 -72.93
CA PHE A 99 -31.03 64.91 -71.50
C PHE A 99 -31.91 63.93 -70.69
N SER A 100 -33.06 63.51 -71.22
CA SER A 100 -33.92 62.51 -70.57
C SER A 100 -33.29 61.11 -70.57
N MET A 101 -32.59 60.74 -71.63
CA MET A 101 -31.85 59.47 -71.70
C MET A 101 -30.70 59.42 -70.67
N MET A 102 -29.97 60.52 -70.49
CA MET A 102 -28.88 60.61 -69.51
C MET A 102 -29.38 60.45 -68.07
N ILE A 103 -30.50 61.09 -67.72
CA ILE A 103 -31.15 60.94 -66.41
C ILE A 103 -31.63 59.50 -66.19
N GLY A 104 -32.19 58.86 -67.23
CA GLY A 104 -32.60 57.45 -67.16
C GLY A 104 -31.44 56.50 -66.84
N VAL A 105 -30.29 56.69 -67.49
CA VAL A 105 -29.08 55.87 -67.22
C VAL A 105 -28.55 56.11 -65.81
N ILE A 106 -28.52 57.36 -65.33
CA ILE A 106 -28.06 57.69 -63.96
C ILE A 106 -28.97 57.05 -62.90
N LEU A 107 -30.29 57.06 -63.12
CA LEU A 107 -31.25 56.43 -62.21
C LEU A 107 -31.13 54.91 -62.19
N ILE A 108 -30.88 54.27 -63.34
CA ILE A 108 -30.66 52.82 -63.40
C ILE A 108 -29.35 52.45 -62.71
N VAL A 109 -28.26 53.18 -62.95
CA VAL A 109 -26.96 52.93 -62.29
C VAL A 109 -27.04 53.18 -60.78
N SER A 110 -27.73 54.24 -60.35
CA SER A 110 -27.97 54.50 -58.93
C SER A 110 -28.87 53.43 -58.31
N GLY A 111 -29.91 52.98 -59.02
CA GLY A 111 -30.80 51.92 -58.56
C GLY A 111 -30.08 50.57 -58.40
N ILE A 112 -29.22 50.20 -59.37
CA ILE A 112 -28.39 49.01 -59.28
C ILE A 112 -27.35 49.16 -58.15
N GLY A 113 -26.73 50.33 -58.00
CA GLY A 113 -25.80 50.61 -56.92
C GLY A 113 -26.44 50.47 -55.53
N ILE A 114 -27.65 51.02 -55.35
CA ILE A 114 -28.42 50.90 -54.11
C ILE A 114 -28.84 49.44 -53.88
N LEU A 115 -29.25 48.72 -54.92
CA LEU A 115 -29.65 47.30 -54.80
C LEU A 115 -28.46 46.40 -54.44
N VAL A 116 -27.31 46.58 -55.08
CA VAL A 116 -26.08 45.85 -54.77
C VAL A 116 -25.60 46.17 -53.36
N ASN A 117 -25.61 47.45 -52.96
CA ASN A 117 -25.28 47.86 -51.60
C ASN A 117 -26.25 47.24 -50.57
N PHE A 118 -27.55 47.21 -50.86
CA PHE A 118 -28.54 46.59 -50.00
C PHE A 118 -28.34 45.07 -49.87
N ILE A 119 -28.01 44.37 -50.96
CA ILE A 119 -27.74 42.93 -50.94
C ILE A 119 -26.44 42.63 -50.18
N LEU A 120 -25.35 43.35 -50.44
CA LEU A 120 -24.07 43.17 -49.74
C LEU A 120 -24.20 43.52 -48.26
N ALA A 121 -24.86 44.62 -47.90
CA ALA A 121 -25.10 45.00 -46.52
C ALA A 121 -25.99 43.98 -45.79
N LYS A 122 -27.02 43.43 -46.45
CA LYS A 122 -27.89 42.44 -45.82
C LYS A 122 -27.19 41.08 -45.62
N THR A 123 -26.37 40.65 -46.58
CA THR A 123 -25.68 39.35 -46.51
C THR A 123 -24.45 39.41 -45.59
N ILE A 124 -23.58 40.40 -45.77
CA ILE A 124 -22.33 40.53 -44.99
C ILE A 124 -22.62 41.02 -43.57
N SER A 125 -23.35 42.13 -43.41
CA SER A 125 -23.65 42.66 -42.07
C SER A 125 -24.58 41.74 -41.29
N GLY A 126 -25.43 40.97 -41.96
CA GLY A 126 -26.26 39.94 -41.33
C GLY A 126 -25.41 38.79 -40.74
N SER A 127 -24.50 38.22 -41.53
CA SER A 127 -23.60 37.15 -41.08
C SER A 127 -22.62 37.63 -40.00
N LEU A 128 -22.04 38.83 -40.14
CA LEU A 128 -21.16 39.42 -39.13
C LEU A 128 -21.89 39.76 -37.83
N ASN A 129 -23.13 40.25 -37.88
CA ASN A 129 -23.92 40.51 -36.68
C ASN A 129 -24.27 39.21 -35.93
N ARG A 130 -24.53 38.11 -36.65
CA ARG A 130 -24.75 36.79 -36.02
C ARG A 130 -23.49 36.27 -35.33
N LEU A 131 -22.33 36.40 -36.00
CA LEU A 131 -21.04 36.05 -35.42
C LEU A 131 -20.74 36.90 -34.18
N ASN A 132 -20.93 38.22 -34.27
CA ASN A 132 -20.75 39.16 -33.17
C ASN A 132 -21.70 38.85 -32.01
N PHE A 133 -22.97 38.55 -32.28
CA PHE A 133 -23.94 38.20 -31.25
C PHE A 133 -23.54 36.92 -30.52
N LEU A 134 -23.11 35.87 -31.22
CA LEU A 134 -22.73 34.62 -30.57
C LEU A 134 -21.41 34.74 -29.79
N VAL A 135 -20.40 35.42 -30.34
CA VAL A 135 -19.15 35.67 -29.62
C VAL A 135 -19.40 36.55 -28.40
N LYS A 136 -20.28 37.57 -28.51
CA LYS A 136 -20.72 38.39 -27.40
C LYS A 136 -21.50 37.59 -26.35
N ASP A 137 -22.42 36.72 -26.76
CA ASP A 137 -23.18 35.83 -25.87
C ASP A 137 -22.25 34.81 -25.18
N LEU A 138 -21.20 34.34 -25.86
CA LEU A 138 -20.21 33.45 -25.28
C LEU A 138 -19.28 34.17 -24.28
N ALA A 139 -18.98 35.46 -24.52
CA ALA A 139 -18.09 36.26 -23.69
C ALA A 139 -18.80 36.92 -22.49
N GLU A 140 -20.03 37.41 -22.66
CA GLU A 140 -20.82 38.11 -21.63
C GLU A 140 -21.92 37.24 -21.01
N GLY A 141 -22.33 36.15 -21.67
CA GLY A 141 -23.40 35.26 -21.21
C GLY A 141 -22.92 34.07 -20.37
N GLU A 142 -23.78 33.06 -20.22
CA GLU A 142 -23.53 31.86 -19.38
C GLU A 142 -22.56 30.84 -20.01
N GLY A 143 -21.76 31.24 -21.01
CA GLY A 143 -20.81 30.33 -21.67
C GLY A 143 -21.47 29.10 -22.30
N ASP A 144 -22.56 29.28 -23.05
CA ASP A 144 -23.29 28.18 -23.69
C ASP A 144 -22.57 27.67 -24.95
N LEU A 145 -21.73 26.67 -24.75
CA LEU A 145 -20.94 26.00 -25.78
C LEU A 145 -21.74 24.97 -26.59
N THR A 146 -23.06 24.84 -26.36
CA THR A 146 -23.93 24.00 -27.20
C THR A 146 -24.42 24.74 -28.45
N LYS A 147 -24.29 26.07 -28.48
CA LYS A 147 -24.70 26.90 -29.62
C LYS A 147 -23.69 26.79 -30.77
N ARG A 148 -24.17 26.92 -32.01
CA ARG A 148 -23.37 26.83 -33.25
C ARG A 148 -23.77 27.91 -34.25
N ILE A 149 -22.78 28.46 -34.95
CA ILE A 149 -22.89 29.51 -35.96
C ILE A 149 -23.14 28.86 -37.32
N HIS A 150 -24.35 28.35 -37.52
CA HIS A 150 -24.77 27.81 -38.81
C HIS A 150 -24.93 28.93 -39.86
N ILE A 151 -23.83 29.38 -40.45
CA ILE A 151 -23.80 30.33 -41.57
C ILE A 151 -23.75 29.56 -42.89
N ASN A 152 -24.86 29.57 -43.63
CA ASN A 152 -24.97 28.99 -44.97
C ASN A 152 -24.47 29.97 -46.03
N SER A 153 -23.22 30.44 -45.91
CA SER A 153 -22.54 31.25 -46.93
C SER A 153 -21.31 30.51 -47.44
N GLN A 154 -20.98 30.70 -48.72
CA GLN A 154 -19.77 30.16 -49.35
C GLN A 154 -18.64 31.21 -49.43
N ASP A 155 -18.80 32.33 -48.75
CA ASP A 155 -17.81 33.41 -48.65
C ASP A 155 -16.93 33.26 -47.39
N GLU A 156 -16.03 34.23 -47.19
CA GLU A 156 -15.11 34.29 -46.06
C GLU A 156 -15.83 34.34 -44.69
N THR A 157 -17.08 34.84 -44.65
CA THR A 157 -17.88 34.86 -43.42
C THR A 157 -18.42 33.48 -43.06
N GLY A 158 -18.75 32.67 -44.07
CA GLY A 158 -19.11 31.26 -43.88
C GLY A 158 -17.92 30.41 -43.45
N GLU A 159 -16.73 30.67 -44.00
CA GLU A 159 -15.49 30.00 -43.56
C GLU A 159 -15.15 30.36 -42.10
N LEU A 160 -15.23 31.64 -41.73
CA LEU A 160 -15.03 32.08 -40.35
C LEU A 160 -16.03 31.43 -39.37
N GLY A 161 -17.31 31.30 -39.76
CA GLY A 161 -18.32 30.58 -38.98
C GLY A 161 -17.91 29.14 -38.67
N LYS A 162 -17.40 28.41 -39.67
CA LYS A 162 -16.88 27.03 -39.49
C LYS A 162 -15.70 26.98 -38.53
N TRP A 163 -14.74 27.90 -38.63
CA TRP A 163 -13.59 27.96 -37.72
C TRP A 163 -14.00 28.26 -36.28
N VAL A 164 -15.00 29.13 -36.08
CA VAL A 164 -15.55 29.41 -34.75
C VAL A 164 -16.29 28.20 -34.18
N ASP A 165 -17.09 27.50 -34.99
CA ASP A 165 -17.76 26.26 -34.57
C ASP A 165 -16.75 25.17 -34.17
N LEU A 166 -15.67 25.01 -34.94
CA LEU A 166 -14.58 24.07 -34.61
C LEU A 166 -13.86 24.48 -33.31
N PHE A 167 -13.67 25.78 -33.08
CA PHE A 167 -13.09 26.28 -31.83
C PHE A 167 -14.01 25.99 -30.64
N ILE A 168 -15.31 26.26 -30.76
CA ILE A 168 -16.31 25.95 -29.74
C ILE A 168 -16.34 24.44 -29.46
N GLU A 169 -16.31 23.59 -30.49
CA GLU A 169 -16.26 22.14 -30.35
C GLU A 169 -15.00 21.67 -29.60
N LYS A 170 -13.81 22.20 -29.96
CA LYS A 170 -12.57 21.88 -29.25
C LYS A 170 -12.61 22.34 -27.79
N LEU A 171 -13.11 23.55 -27.51
CA LEU A 171 -13.27 24.04 -26.14
C LEU A 171 -14.26 23.18 -25.34
N GLN A 172 -15.38 22.79 -25.94
CA GLN A 172 -16.38 21.93 -25.32
C GLN A 172 -15.78 20.56 -24.97
N ASN A 173 -14.99 19.97 -25.85
CA ASN A 173 -14.30 18.70 -25.59
C ASN A 173 -13.26 18.83 -24.47
N ILE A 174 -12.44 19.89 -24.48
CA ILE A 174 -11.47 20.18 -23.40
C ILE A 174 -12.19 20.33 -22.05
N LEU A 175 -13.30 21.08 -22.00
CA LEU A 175 -14.05 21.27 -20.76
C LEU A 175 -14.75 20.00 -20.29
N LYS A 176 -15.25 19.16 -21.21
CA LYS A 176 -15.76 17.81 -20.88
C LYS A 176 -14.67 16.92 -20.30
N GLU A 177 -13.46 16.96 -20.85
CA GLU A 177 -12.29 16.22 -20.34
C GLU A 177 -11.88 16.74 -18.96
N ILE A 178 -11.82 18.06 -18.75
CA ILE A 178 -11.55 18.64 -17.42
C ILE A 178 -12.61 18.23 -16.41
N LYS A 179 -13.89 18.23 -16.78
CA LYS A 179 -14.97 17.75 -15.90
C LYS A 179 -14.77 16.28 -15.52
N SER A 180 -14.51 15.41 -16.50
CA SER A 180 -14.25 13.99 -16.27
C SER A 180 -13.02 13.76 -15.38
N ASN A 181 -11.96 14.54 -15.59
CA ASN A 181 -10.74 14.48 -14.77
C ASN A 181 -11.00 14.99 -13.35
N ALA A 182 -11.83 16.02 -13.17
CA ALA A 182 -12.25 16.50 -11.85
C ALA A 182 -13.07 15.43 -11.12
N ASP A 183 -14.02 14.78 -11.79
CA ASP A 183 -14.81 13.67 -11.21
C ASP A 183 -13.90 12.50 -10.78
N SER A 184 -12.94 12.13 -11.64
CA SER A 184 -11.94 11.10 -11.35
C SER A 184 -11.04 11.48 -10.17
N LEU A 185 -10.63 12.76 -10.09
CA LEU A 185 -9.85 13.29 -8.98
C LEU A 185 -10.65 13.27 -7.66
N ASN A 186 -11.94 13.61 -7.70
CA ASN A 186 -12.81 13.55 -6.51
C ASN A 186 -12.95 12.10 -6.02
N HIS A 187 -13.17 11.17 -6.94
CA HIS A 187 -13.26 9.74 -6.60
C HIS A 187 -11.95 9.24 -5.97
N SER A 188 -10.82 9.49 -6.62
CA SER A 188 -9.49 9.10 -6.12
C SER A 188 -9.19 9.72 -4.75
N SER A 189 -9.59 10.96 -4.52
CA SER A 189 -9.45 11.64 -3.22
C SER A 189 -10.30 10.97 -2.14
N SER A 190 -11.54 10.60 -2.47
CA SER A 190 -12.40 9.87 -1.54
C SER A 190 -11.81 8.50 -1.19
N GLU A 191 -11.28 7.76 -2.17
CA GLU A 191 -10.63 6.47 -1.94
C GLU A 191 -9.38 6.63 -1.05
N LEU A 192 -8.54 7.64 -1.30
CA LEU A 192 -7.37 7.93 -0.47
C LEU A 192 -7.76 8.23 0.99
N THR A 193 -8.84 8.98 1.22
CA THR A 193 -9.35 9.23 2.57
C THR A 193 -9.78 7.92 3.25
N THR A 194 -10.50 7.05 2.55
CA THR A 194 -10.91 5.74 3.10
C THR A 194 -9.71 4.84 3.41
N ILE A 195 -8.75 4.73 2.49
CA ILE A 195 -7.52 3.95 2.68
C ILE A 195 -6.74 4.49 3.89
N SER A 196 -6.59 5.80 3.98
CA SER A 196 -5.90 6.44 5.10
C SER A 196 -6.58 6.18 6.45
N GLN A 197 -7.91 6.24 6.51
CA GLN A 197 -8.66 5.89 7.72
C GLN A 197 -8.45 4.42 8.12
N GLN A 198 -8.45 3.50 7.15
CA GLN A 198 -8.16 2.09 7.39
C GLN A 198 -6.72 1.88 7.86
N MET A 199 -5.75 2.58 7.28
CA MET A 199 -4.34 2.52 7.71
C MET A 199 -4.18 3.02 9.14
N ASN A 200 -4.86 4.10 9.52
CA ASN A 200 -4.81 4.64 10.87
C ASN A 200 -5.42 3.66 11.90
N GLN A 201 -6.56 3.05 11.57
CA GLN A 201 -7.16 1.99 12.39
C GLN A 201 -6.24 0.76 12.50
N GLY A 202 -5.60 0.37 11.39
CA GLY A 202 -4.62 -0.71 11.36
C GLY A 202 -3.42 -0.41 12.24
N ALA A 203 -2.87 0.80 12.15
CA ALA A 203 -1.76 1.25 12.99
C ALA A 203 -2.11 1.23 14.48
N GLN A 204 -3.30 1.69 14.85
CA GLN A 204 -3.78 1.60 16.23
C GLN A 204 -3.88 0.15 16.70
N SER A 205 -4.46 -0.74 15.88
CA SER A 205 -4.57 -2.16 16.23
C SER A 205 -3.21 -2.85 16.37
N VAL A 206 -2.22 -2.47 15.56
CA VAL A 206 -0.83 -2.96 15.71
C VAL A 206 -0.21 -2.43 16.99
N SER A 207 -0.44 -1.16 17.35
CA SER A 207 0.02 -0.59 18.62
C SER A 207 -0.55 -1.31 19.83
N ASP A 208 -1.86 -1.57 19.85
CA ASP A 208 -2.52 -2.27 20.97
C ASP A 208 -1.99 -3.71 21.13
N ARG A 209 -1.72 -4.38 20.01
CA ARG A 209 -1.09 -5.71 20.00
C ARG A 209 0.37 -5.66 20.45
N ALA A 210 1.11 -4.64 20.03
CA ALA A 210 2.49 -4.43 20.47
C ALA A 210 2.53 -4.28 22.00
N ASP A 211 1.67 -3.45 22.60
CA ASP A 211 1.58 -3.30 24.05
C ASP A 211 1.26 -4.63 24.76
N SER A 212 0.35 -5.43 24.21
CA SER A 212 0.01 -6.75 24.75
C SER A 212 1.21 -7.71 24.71
N VAL A 213 1.99 -7.70 23.63
CA VAL A 213 3.21 -8.52 23.52
C VAL A 213 4.31 -8.02 24.46
N ALA A 214 4.45 -6.70 24.64
CA ALA A 214 5.39 -6.13 25.60
C ALA A 214 5.08 -6.60 27.03
N SER A 215 3.81 -6.53 27.46
CA SER A 215 3.40 -7.04 28.77
C SER A 215 3.64 -8.55 28.91
N ALA A 216 3.39 -9.33 27.86
CA ALA A 216 3.67 -10.77 27.88
C ALA A 216 5.18 -11.07 27.98
N ALA A 217 6.03 -10.25 27.35
CA ALA A 217 7.49 -10.38 27.45
C ALA A 217 8.00 -10.02 28.85
N GLU A 218 7.44 -8.99 29.50
CA GLU A 218 7.73 -8.65 30.89
C GLU A 218 7.31 -9.77 31.86
N GLU A 219 6.10 -10.32 31.69
CA GLU A 219 5.62 -11.45 32.48
C GLU A 219 6.49 -12.70 32.27
N MET A 220 6.91 -12.97 31.04
CA MET A 220 7.85 -14.04 30.73
C MET A 220 9.17 -13.85 31.47
N SER A 221 9.73 -12.64 31.48
CA SER A 221 10.95 -12.32 32.23
C SER A 221 10.80 -12.54 33.73
N ALA A 222 9.67 -12.11 34.32
CA ALA A 222 9.37 -12.36 35.73
C ALA A 222 9.23 -13.85 36.05
N ASN A 223 8.60 -14.62 35.16
CA ASN A 223 8.50 -16.07 35.29
C ASN A 223 9.87 -16.75 35.18
N MET A 224 10.75 -16.30 34.27
CA MET A 224 12.12 -16.82 34.18
C MET A 224 12.90 -16.61 35.47
N ASN A 225 12.78 -15.44 36.13
CA ASN A 225 13.39 -15.21 37.45
C ASN A 225 12.86 -16.20 38.51
N SER A 226 11.57 -16.50 38.47
CA SER A 226 10.96 -17.47 39.39
C SER A 226 11.46 -18.90 39.13
N VAL A 227 11.62 -19.29 37.86
CA VAL A 227 12.19 -20.59 37.47
C VAL A 227 13.66 -20.68 37.85
N ALA A 228 14.45 -19.61 37.69
CA ALA A 228 15.84 -19.56 38.13
C ALA A 228 15.95 -19.80 39.64
N ALA A 229 15.15 -19.10 40.45
CA ALA A 229 15.14 -19.28 41.90
C ALA A 229 14.73 -20.72 42.30
N ALA A 230 13.74 -21.29 41.63
CA ALA A 230 13.34 -22.69 41.86
C ALA A 230 14.44 -23.68 41.47
N SER A 231 15.19 -23.40 40.40
CA SER A 231 16.31 -24.22 39.93
C SER A 231 17.53 -24.14 40.85
N GLU A 232 17.84 -22.95 41.40
CA GLU A 232 18.86 -22.79 42.45
C GLU A 232 18.50 -23.59 43.72
N GLN A 233 17.23 -23.55 44.13
CA GLN A 233 16.75 -24.34 45.25
C GLN A 233 16.85 -25.85 44.96
N ALA A 234 16.48 -26.27 43.75
CA ALA A 234 16.63 -27.66 43.32
C ALA A 234 18.10 -28.10 43.33
N SER A 235 19.03 -27.26 42.85
CA SER A 235 20.47 -27.52 42.87
C SER A 235 21.00 -27.71 44.29
N THR A 236 20.55 -26.86 45.22
CA THR A 236 20.88 -27.00 46.65
C THR A 236 20.35 -28.31 47.22
N ASN A 237 19.11 -28.68 46.90
CA ASN A 237 18.51 -29.93 47.35
C ASN A 237 19.24 -31.16 46.81
N VAL A 238 19.58 -31.18 45.51
CA VAL A 238 20.36 -32.26 44.89
C VAL A 238 21.75 -32.35 45.53
N SER A 239 22.40 -31.23 45.83
CA SER A 239 23.70 -31.21 46.53
C SER A 239 23.60 -31.81 47.94
N MET A 240 22.51 -31.56 48.67
CA MET A 240 22.27 -32.19 49.97
C MET A 240 22.06 -33.70 49.85
N VAL A 241 21.32 -34.16 48.83
CA VAL A 241 21.13 -35.60 48.59
C VAL A 241 22.45 -36.26 48.19
N ALA A 242 23.31 -35.59 47.42
CA ALA A 242 24.65 -36.06 47.08
C ALA A 242 25.47 -36.31 48.35
N ALA A 243 25.55 -35.30 49.24
CA ALA A 243 26.27 -35.42 50.51
C ALA A 243 25.70 -36.55 51.39
N ALA A 244 24.38 -36.68 51.49
CA ALA A 244 23.73 -37.76 52.23
C ALA A 244 24.03 -39.15 51.62
N SER A 245 24.16 -39.23 50.29
CA SER A 245 24.50 -40.48 49.59
C SER A 245 25.97 -40.87 49.82
N GLU A 246 26.88 -39.90 49.86
CA GLU A 246 28.28 -40.13 50.24
C GLU A 246 28.42 -40.62 51.69
N GLU A 247 27.67 -40.01 52.62
CA GLU A 247 27.63 -40.44 54.02
C GLU A 247 27.03 -41.85 54.17
N MET A 248 25.97 -42.16 53.41
CA MET A 248 25.38 -43.49 53.35
C MET A 248 26.40 -44.52 52.84
N ALA A 249 27.13 -44.21 51.76
CA ALA A 249 28.14 -45.10 51.21
C ALA A 249 29.26 -45.41 52.23
N SER A 250 29.70 -44.39 52.97
CA SER A 250 30.65 -44.56 54.08
C SER A 250 30.09 -45.47 55.18
N THR A 251 28.84 -45.25 55.59
CA THR A 251 28.16 -46.01 56.64
C THR A 251 27.97 -47.47 56.24
N VAL A 252 27.50 -47.74 55.02
CA VAL A 252 27.34 -49.08 54.46
C VAL A 252 28.68 -49.84 54.45
N LYS A 253 29.77 -49.17 54.07
CA LYS A 253 31.12 -49.76 54.10
C LYS A 253 31.58 -50.09 55.53
N GLU A 254 31.22 -49.28 56.51
CA GLU A 254 31.53 -49.57 57.91
C GLU A 254 30.72 -50.75 58.44
N ILE A 255 29.42 -50.82 58.11
CA ILE A 255 28.55 -51.96 58.46
C ILE A 255 29.10 -53.25 57.83
N ALA A 256 29.52 -53.22 56.56
CA ALA A 256 30.16 -54.36 55.88
C ALA A 256 31.37 -54.88 56.67
N ARG A 257 32.25 -53.96 57.09
CA ARG A 257 33.45 -54.29 57.87
C ARG A 257 33.10 -54.86 59.24
N ASN A 258 32.07 -54.33 59.90
CA ASN A 258 31.60 -54.83 61.19
C ASN A 258 30.93 -56.20 61.07
N ALA A 259 30.17 -56.46 60.01
CA ALA A 259 29.59 -57.77 59.72
C ALA A 259 30.68 -58.83 59.50
N GLU A 260 31.71 -58.53 58.69
CA GLU A 260 32.82 -59.46 58.47
C GLU A 260 33.62 -59.74 59.75
N LYS A 261 33.81 -58.70 60.58
CA LYS A 261 34.43 -58.85 61.91
C LYS A 261 33.57 -59.73 62.82
N ALA A 262 32.25 -59.54 62.84
CA ALA A 262 31.33 -60.36 63.62
C ALA A 262 31.40 -61.82 63.17
N ARG A 263 31.39 -62.09 61.86
CA ARG A 263 31.56 -63.43 61.28
C ARG A 263 32.85 -64.12 61.76
N THR A 264 33.96 -63.37 61.78
CA THR A 264 35.25 -63.89 62.27
C THR A 264 35.18 -64.26 63.76
N VAL A 265 34.55 -63.41 64.59
CA VAL A 265 34.39 -63.64 66.03
C VAL A 265 33.48 -64.84 66.29
N THR A 266 32.37 -64.97 65.55
CA THR A 266 31.44 -66.10 65.66
C THR A 266 32.14 -67.42 65.34
N ASN A 267 32.94 -67.46 64.27
CA ASN A 267 33.73 -68.65 63.93
C ASN A 267 34.76 -69.02 65.02
N ASP A 268 35.44 -68.03 65.62
CA ASP A 268 36.34 -68.28 66.76
C ASP A 268 35.59 -68.81 67.98
N ALA A 269 34.38 -68.30 68.25
CA ALA A 269 33.53 -68.76 69.34
C ALA A 269 33.07 -70.21 69.16
N VAL A 270 32.70 -70.62 67.94
CA VAL A 270 32.40 -72.03 67.61
C VAL A 270 33.59 -72.93 67.91
N ASN A 271 34.79 -72.54 67.47
CA ASN A 271 36.01 -73.31 67.72
C ASN A 271 36.32 -73.45 69.22
N LYS A 272 36.13 -72.38 70.00
CA LYS A 272 36.29 -72.40 71.46
C LYS A 272 35.26 -73.27 72.16
N ALA A 273 33.99 -73.21 71.74
CA ALA A 273 32.93 -74.06 72.27
C ALA A 273 33.24 -75.55 72.03
N ASN A 274 33.65 -75.91 70.82
CA ASN A 274 34.08 -77.27 70.48
C ASN A 274 35.27 -77.74 71.34
N GLY A 275 36.26 -76.88 71.58
CA GLY A 275 37.39 -77.17 72.46
C GLY A 275 36.96 -77.38 73.93
N ALA A 276 36.03 -76.57 74.44
CA ALA A 276 35.48 -76.73 75.78
C ALA A 276 34.71 -78.05 75.93
N THR A 277 33.89 -78.43 74.94
CA THR A 277 33.21 -79.73 74.91
C THR A 277 34.19 -80.89 74.95
N ALA A 278 35.28 -80.83 74.18
CA ALA A 278 36.31 -81.87 74.17
C ALA A 278 36.98 -82.04 75.56
N ASN A 279 37.30 -80.93 76.23
CA ASN A 279 37.90 -80.94 77.56
C ASN A 279 36.96 -81.53 78.62
N ILE A 280 35.68 -81.16 78.60
CA ILE A 280 34.69 -81.70 79.55
C ILE A 280 34.40 -83.18 79.29
N ASN A 281 34.35 -83.61 78.03
CA ASN A 281 34.24 -85.03 77.71
C ASN A 281 35.43 -85.82 78.25
N THR A 282 36.65 -85.27 78.18
CA THR A 282 37.85 -85.89 78.76
C THR A 282 37.77 -85.96 80.29
N LEU A 283 37.21 -84.93 80.94
CA LEU A 283 36.95 -84.95 82.39
C LEU A 283 35.93 -86.02 82.76
N GLY A 284 34.84 -86.16 81.98
CA GLY A 284 33.83 -87.20 82.17
C GLY A 284 34.40 -88.61 82.04
N GLN A 285 35.29 -88.84 81.05
CA GLN A 285 36.02 -90.10 80.90
C GLN A 285 36.96 -90.38 82.09
N SER A 286 37.67 -89.36 82.57
CA SER A 286 38.54 -89.48 83.74
C SER A 286 37.74 -89.83 85.00
N ALA A 287 36.57 -89.20 85.18
CA ALA A 287 35.66 -89.52 86.27
C ALA A 287 35.11 -90.95 86.19
N ASP A 288 34.77 -91.45 84.99
CA ASP A 288 34.39 -92.86 84.76
C ASP A 288 35.50 -93.85 85.13
N GLN A 289 36.75 -93.53 84.77
CA GLN A 289 37.91 -94.33 85.18
C GLN A 289 38.08 -94.35 86.71
N ILE A 290 37.94 -93.20 87.38
CA ILE A 290 38.02 -93.14 88.85
C ILE A 290 36.86 -93.91 89.48
N SER A 291 35.64 -93.82 88.94
CA SER A 291 34.48 -94.58 89.44
C SER A 291 34.75 -96.09 89.45
N LYS A 292 35.31 -96.64 88.37
CA LYS A 292 35.73 -98.05 88.31
C LYS A 292 36.78 -98.41 89.35
N VAL A 293 37.77 -97.53 89.56
CA VAL A 293 38.79 -97.75 90.60
C VAL A 293 38.16 -97.75 92.00
N THR A 294 37.24 -96.83 92.28
CA THR A 294 36.53 -96.79 93.57
C THR A 294 35.66 -98.01 93.80
N GLU A 295 35.03 -98.57 92.76
CA GLU A 295 34.24 -99.80 92.86
C GLU A 295 35.12 -101.00 93.27
N VAL A 296 36.30 -101.13 92.66
CA VAL A 296 37.29 -102.16 93.03
C VAL A 296 37.79 -101.96 94.47
N ILE A 297 38.05 -100.73 94.90
CA ILE A 297 38.49 -100.46 96.29
C ILE A 297 37.40 -100.82 97.31
N THR A 298 36.13 -100.52 97.00
CA THR A 298 35.00 -100.92 97.85
C THR A 298 34.93 -102.45 97.95
N GLU A 299 35.04 -103.17 96.82
CA GLU A 299 35.05 -104.64 96.79
C GLU A 299 36.20 -105.22 97.64
N ILE A 300 37.41 -104.67 97.49
CA ILE A 300 38.58 -105.06 98.31
C ILE A 300 38.33 -104.79 99.79
N SER A 301 37.72 -103.66 100.13
CA SER A 301 37.41 -103.28 101.53
C SER A 301 36.38 -104.22 102.15
N GLU A 302 35.33 -104.59 101.41
CA GLU A 302 34.33 -105.56 101.85
C GLU A 302 34.94 -106.95 102.04
N GLN A 303 35.76 -107.42 101.10
CA GLN A 303 36.52 -108.67 101.25
C GLN A 303 37.46 -108.63 102.46
N THR A 304 38.15 -107.52 102.69
CA THR A 304 39.05 -107.33 103.83
C THR A 304 38.29 -107.33 105.15
N ASN A 305 37.11 -106.70 105.21
CA ASN A 305 36.22 -106.73 106.37
C ASN A 305 35.71 -108.15 106.66
N LEU A 306 35.36 -108.93 105.63
CA LEU A 306 34.97 -110.34 105.79
C LEU A 306 36.14 -111.22 106.27
N LEU A 307 37.34 -111.04 105.72
CA LEU A 307 38.56 -111.74 106.15
C LEU A 307 38.89 -111.40 107.61
N ALA A 308 38.84 -110.13 107.98
CA ALA A 308 39.08 -109.66 109.33
C ALA A 308 38.02 -110.17 110.32
N LEU A 309 36.75 -110.23 109.92
CA LEU A 309 35.68 -110.84 110.72
C LEU A 309 35.94 -112.33 110.98
N ASN A 310 36.31 -113.09 109.95
CA ASN A 310 36.67 -114.51 110.08
C ASN A 310 37.88 -114.68 111.02
N ALA A 311 38.89 -113.81 110.91
CA ALA A 311 40.05 -113.81 111.80
C ALA A 311 39.68 -113.47 113.25
N THR A 312 38.78 -112.50 113.50
CA THR A 312 38.25 -112.20 114.83
C THR A 312 37.50 -113.40 115.43
N ILE A 313 36.71 -114.11 114.63
CA ILE A 313 35.98 -115.32 115.07
C ILE A 313 36.97 -116.41 115.50
N GLU A 314 37.99 -116.70 114.68
CA GLU A 314 38.97 -117.74 114.99
C GLU A 314 39.87 -117.34 116.18
N ALA A 315 40.21 -116.05 116.31
CA ALA A 315 40.94 -115.53 117.47
C ALA A 315 40.12 -115.63 118.78
N ALA A 316 38.81 -115.41 118.73
CA ALA A 316 37.91 -115.62 119.87
C ALA A 316 37.82 -117.11 120.25
N ARG A 317 37.89 -118.01 119.26
CA ARG A 317 37.89 -119.47 119.45
C ARG A 317 39.15 -119.99 120.14
N ALA A 318 40.29 -119.32 119.94
CA ALA A 318 41.57 -119.63 120.57
C ALA A 318 41.71 -119.16 122.04
N GLY A 319 40.70 -118.48 122.61
CA GLY A 319 40.68 -118.08 124.01
C GLY A 319 41.77 -117.07 124.40
N GLU A 320 42.42 -117.25 125.56
CA GLU A 320 43.47 -116.32 126.07
C GLU A 320 44.67 -116.19 125.11
N ALA A 321 45.03 -117.24 124.36
CA ALA A 321 46.15 -117.22 123.42
C ALA A 321 45.88 -116.36 122.17
N GLY A 322 44.60 -116.13 121.83
CA GLY A 322 44.17 -115.39 120.64
C GLY A 322 43.93 -113.90 120.85
N LYS A 323 43.99 -113.39 122.09
CA LYS A 323 43.63 -111.99 122.42
C LYS A 323 44.38 -110.94 121.60
N GLY A 324 45.70 -111.10 121.42
CA GLY A 324 46.50 -110.16 120.62
C GLY A 324 46.10 -110.14 119.14
N PHE A 325 45.81 -111.32 118.57
CA PHE A 325 45.30 -111.46 117.21
C PHE A 325 43.89 -110.90 117.05
N ALA A 326 43.02 -111.09 118.04
CA ALA A 326 41.66 -110.55 118.03
C ALA A 326 41.63 -109.01 118.00
N VAL A 327 42.55 -108.36 118.71
CA VAL A 327 42.68 -106.89 118.69
C VAL A 327 43.10 -106.40 117.31
N VAL A 328 44.12 -107.02 116.70
CA VAL A 328 44.59 -106.65 115.35
C VAL A 328 43.52 -106.92 114.29
N ALA A 329 42.83 -108.06 114.36
CA ALA A 329 41.74 -108.39 113.44
C ALA A 329 40.57 -107.41 113.55
N ASN A 330 40.19 -106.99 114.76
CA ASN A 330 39.18 -105.95 114.95
C ASN A 330 39.62 -104.58 114.42
N GLU A 331 40.90 -104.21 114.59
CA GLU A 331 41.43 -102.95 114.04
C GLU A 331 41.38 -102.96 112.50
N ILE A 332 41.81 -104.06 111.87
CA ILE A 332 41.73 -104.25 110.41
C ILE A 332 40.27 -104.19 109.94
N LYS A 333 39.35 -104.80 110.68
CA LYS A 333 37.90 -104.78 110.38
C LYS A 333 37.36 -103.35 110.39
N GLU A 334 37.70 -102.56 111.40
CA GLU A 334 37.24 -101.17 111.49
C GLU A 334 37.88 -100.28 110.41
N LEU A 335 39.18 -100.45 110.13
CA LEU A 335 39.88 -99.81 109.00
C LEU A 335 39.23 -100.15 107.64
N ALA A 336 38.87 -101.41 107.42
CA ALA A 336 38.21 -101.85 106.20
C ALA A 336 36.82 -101.21 106.05
N LYS A 337 36.06 -101.12 107.15
CA LYS A 337 34.76 -100.42 107.18
C LYS A 337 34.90 -98.92 106.92
N GLN A 338 35.88 -98.26 107.55
CA GLN A 338 36.19 -96.85 107.28
C GLN A 338 36.59 -96.63 105.82
N THR A 339 37.39 -97.54 105.24
CA THR A 339 37.79 -97.47 103.83
C THR A 339 36.59 -97.62 102.91
N ALA A 340 35.69 -98.56 103.16
CA ALA A 340 34.44 -98.71 102.39
C ALA A 340 33.58 -97.45 102.44
N LEU A 341 33.39 -96.86 103.64
CA LEU A 341 32.65 -95.61 103.82
C LEU A 341 33.29 -94.44 103.06
N ALA A 342 34.61 -94.26 103.19
CA ALA A 342 35.34 -93.21 102.49
C ALA A 342 35.26 -93.39 100.96
N THR A 343 35.34 -94.63 100.48
CA THR A 343 35.24 -94.94 99.05
C THR A 343 33.83 -94.67 98.51
N GLN A 344 32.79 -94.93 99.30
CA GLN A 344 31.41 -94.59 98.96
C GLN A 344 31.18 -93.08 98.90
N GLU A 345 31.80 -92.30 99.79
CA GLU A 345 31.81 -90.84 99.69
C GLU A 345 32.52 -90.34 98.42
N ILE A 346 33.69 -90.92 98.08
CA ILE A 346 34.39 -90.59 96.83
C ILE A 346 33.51 -90.91 95.63
N LYS A 347 32.85 -92.08 95.60
CA LYS A 347 31.91 -92.47 94.53
C LYS A 347 30.80 -91.42 94.37
N SER A 348 30.18 -91.00 95.47
CA SER A 348 29.16 -89.94 95.46
C SER A 348 29.68 -88.62 94.87
N LYS A 349 30.93 -88.24 95.17
CA LYS A 349 31.56 -87.05 94.56
C LYS A 349 31.83 -87.22 93.07
N ILE A 350 32.27 -88.41 92.64
CA ILE A 350 32.54 -88.74 91.24
C ILE A 350 31.24 -88.73 90.42
N ASP A 351 30.17 -89.32 90.95
CA ASP A 351 28.83 -89.26 90.32
C ASP A 351 28.38 -87.80 90.16
N GLY A 352 28.63 -86.96 91.16
CA GLY A 352 28.40 -85.51 91.08
C GLY A 352 29.22 -84.83 89.97
N ILE A 353 30.50 -85.19 89.80
CA ILE A 353 31.37 -84.67 88.73
C ILE A 353 30.86 -85.12 87.36
N GLN A 354 30.46 -86.39 87.21
CA GLN A 354 29.91 -86.92 85.95
C GLN A 354 28.60 -86.22 85.57
N GLN A 355 27.68 -86.08 86.53
CA GLN A 355 26.42 -85.38 86.31
C GLN A 355 26.66 -83.91 85.94
N SER A 356 27.56 -83.23 86.65
CA SER A 356 27.91 -81.84 86.35
C SER A 356 28.53 -81.71 84.96
N SER A 357 29.45 -82.61 84.60
CA SER A 357 30.10 -82.61 83.28
C SER A 357 29.09 -82.81 82.15
N SER A 358 28.17 -83.77 82.32
CA SER A 358 27.09 -84.03 81.35
C SER A 358 26.16 -82.83 81.17
N ASN A 359 25.79 -82.17 82.28
CA ASN A 359 24.99 -80.95 82.23
C ASN A 359 25.75 -79.81 81.51
N THR A 360 27.04 -79.62 81.80
CA THR A 360 27.83 -78.58 81.14
C THR A 360 27.99 -78.83 79.64
N VAL A 361 28.13 -80.09 79.20
CA VAL A 361 28.15 -80.41 77.75
C VAL A 361 26.83 -80.02 77.08
N LYS A 362 25.68 -80.26 77.73
CA LYS A 362 24.38 -79.83 77.20
C LYS A 362 24.29 -78.31 77.09
N GLU A 363 24.74 -77.58 78.11
CA GLU A 363 24.76 -76.11 78.09
C GLU A 363 25.67 -75.56 76.98
N ILE A 364 26.86 -76.13 76.79
CA ILE A 364 27.76 -75.72 75.69
C ILE A 364 27.12 -75.99 74.33
N LYS A 365 26.36 -77.09 74.19
CA LYS A 365 25.62 -77.37 72.95
C LYS A 365 24.58 -76.29 72.66
N THR A 366 23.78 -75.89 73.65
CA THR A 366 22.82 -74.78 73.49
C THR A 366 23.52 -73.47 73.14
N ILE A 367 24.67 -73.17 73.76
CA ILE A 367 25.49 -72.00 73.40
C ILE A 367 25.95 -72.08 71.94
N SER A 368 26.37 -73.26 71.46
CA SER A 368 26.80 -73.46 70.07
C SER A 368 25.65 -73.27 69.07
N GLU A 369 24.44 -73.68 69.42
CA GLU A 369 23.24 -73.44 68.61
C GLU A 369 22.96 -71.92 68.48
N VAL A 370 23.05 -71.16 69.58
CA VAL A 370 22.90 -69.70 69.55
C VAL A 370 23.99 -69.02 68.71
N ILE A 371 25.25 -69.50 68.81
CA ILE A 371 26.36 -68.95 68.00
C ILE A 371 26.11 -69.18 66.50
N ASN A 372 25.60 -70.36 66.11
CA ASN A 372 25.24 -70.63 64.71
C ASN A 372 24.08 -69.76 64.22
N GLU A 373 23.09 -69.47 65.07
CA GLU A 373 22.02 -68.53 64.75
C GLU A 373 22.58 -67.12 64.50
N VAL A 374 23.54 -66.67 65.31
CA VAL A 374 24.24 -65.40 65.11
C VAL A 374 25.00 -65.39 63.77
N ASP A 375 25.65 -66.49 63.38
CA ASP A 375 26.33 -66.60 62.08
C ASP A 375 25.37 -66.39 60.89
N LEU A 376 24.18 -67.01 60.95
CA LEU A 376 23.14 -66.86 59.94
C LEU A 376 22.62 -65.41 59.85
N ILE A 377 22.44 -64.73 60.99
CA ILE A 377 22.05 -63.32 61.03
C ILE A 377 23.13 -62.46 60.38
N VAL A 378 24.40 -62.68 60.70
CA VAL A 378 25.53 -61.93 60.11
C VAL A 378 25.61 -62.14 58.60
N SER A 379 25.38 -63.37 58.10
CA SER A 379 25.32 -63.67 56.67
C SER A 379 24.19 -62.90 55.96
N THR A 380 23.03 -62.81 56.60
CA THR A 380 21.88 -62.04 56.09
C THR A 380 22.19 -60.55 56.05
N ILE A 381 22.83 -60.01 57.08
CA ILE A 381 23.28 -58.60 57.13
C ILE A 381 24.27 -58.32 55.99
N ALA A 382 25.25 -59.21 55.75
CA ALA A 382 26.23 -59.03 54.69
C ALA A 382 25.55 -58.92 53.31
N THR A 383 24.58 -59.80 53.04
CA THR A 383 23.80 -59.76 51.78
C THR A 383 23.01 -58.45 51.65
N ALA A 384 22.34 -58.01 52.71
CA ALA A 384 21.59 -56.75 52.72
C ALA A 384 22.49 -55.52 52.51
N VAL A 385 23.71 -55.56 53.06
CA VAL A 385 24.72 -54.50 52.91
C VAL A 385 25.23 -54.40 51.47
N GLU A 386 25.43 -55.53 50.78
CA GLU A 386 25.77 -55.52 49.35
C GLU A 386 24.68 -54.87 48.49
N GLU A 387 23.41 -55.22 48.73
CA GLU A 387 22.25 -54.62 48.05
C GLU A 387 22.12 -53.11 48.33
N GLN A 388 22.33 -52.72 49.60
CA GLN A 388 22.31 -51.32 50.01
C GLN A 388 23.46 -50.51 49.40
N SER A 389 24.64 -51.12 49.22
CA SER A 389 25.78 -50.50 48.52
C SER A 389 25.44 -50.22 47.07
N SER A 390 24.89 -51.21 46.36
CA SER A 390 24.48 -51.05 44.95
C SER A 390 23.41 -49.97 44.80
N SER A 391 22.42 -49.95 45.70
CA SER A 391 21.35 -48.94 45.69
C SER A 391 21.90 -47.53 45.95
N THR A 392 22.89 -47.39 46.82
CA THR A 392 23.52 -46.10 47.12
C THR A 392 24.33 -45.58 45.94
N GLU A 393 25.05 -46.45 45.22
CA GLU A 393 25.74 -46.08 43.97
C GLU A 393 24.76 -45.63 42.88
N GLU A 394 23.62 -46.30 42.73
CA GLU A 394 22.58 -45.91 41.78
C GLU A 394 21.97 -44.54 42.13
N ILE A 395 21.69 -44.29 43.42
CA ILE A 395 21.22 -42.98 43.89
C ILE A 395 22.25 -41.89 43.56
N ALA A 396 23.54 -42.13 43.83
CA ALA A 396 24.59 -41.17 43.52
C ALA A 396 24.67 -40.86 42.00
N GLY A 397 24.50 -41.88 41.16
CA GLY A 397 24.40 -41.71 39.70
C GLY A 397 23.20 -40.87 39.28
N ASN A 398 22.02 -41.16 39.82
CA ASN A 398 20.79 -40.41 39.53
C ASN A 398 20.89 -38.95 39.99
N VAL A 399 21.54 -38.70 41.14
CA VAL A 399 21.81 -37.35 41.66
C VAL A 399 22.74 -36.57 40.74
N ALA A 400 23.80 -37.21 40.22
CA ALA A 400 24.70 -36.58 39.26
C ALA A 400 23.97 -36.18 37.96
N GLN A 401 23.14 -37.07 37.42
CA GLN A 401 22.33 -36.78 36.24
C GLN A 401 21.29 -35.66 36.50
N ALA A 402 20.65 -35.67 37.68
CA ALA A 402 19.73 -34.61 38.07
C ALA A 402 20.45 -33.24 38.18
N SER A 403 21.68 -33.23 38.70
CA SER A 403 22.50 -32.01 38.76
C SER A 403 22.81 -31.46 37.37
N GLU A 404 23.17 -32.32 36.41
CA GLU A 404 23.42 -31.91 35.03
C GLU A 404 22.16 -31.33 34.37
N GLY A 405 21.01 -31.99 34.56
CA GLY A 405 19.72 -31.47 34.06
C GLY A 405 19.33 -30.12 34.67
N ILE A 406 19.65 -29.86 35.95
CA ILE A 406 19.41 -28.55 36.57
C ILE A 406 20.33 -27.48 35.96
N THR A 407 21.58 -27.82 35.65
CA THR A 407 22.49 -26.89 34.94
C THR A 407 21.94 -26.54 33.56
N GLU A 408 21.46 -27.51 32.79
CA GLU A 408 20.84 -27.27 31.48
C GLU A 408 19.60 -26.37 31.60
N VAL A 409 18.75 -26.60 32.61
CA VAL A 409 17.59 -25.73 32.87
C VAL A 409 18.02 -24.29 33.15
N ASN A 410 19.07 -24.08 33.96
CA ASN A 410 19.59 -22.74 34.25
C ASN A 410 20.11 -22.03 32.99
N GLU A 411 20.80 -22.75 32.09
CA GLU A 411 21.26 -22.20 30.81
C GLU A 411 20.06 -21.80 29.93
N ASN A 412 19.05 -22.66 29.82
CA ASN A 412 17.83 -22.39 29.06
C ASN A 412 17.05 -21.19 29.62
N VAL A 413 17.01 -21.03 30.95
CA VAL A 413 16.37 -19.89 31.61
C VAL A 413 17.12 -18.59 31.30
N ALA A 414 18.46 -18.60 31.37
CA ALA A 414 19.28 -17.43 31.04
C ALA A 414 19.12 -17.00 29.58
N GLN A 415 19.11 -17.98 28.66
CA GLN A 415 18.85 -17.71 27.24
C GLN A 415 17.43 -17.18 27.02
N SER A 416 16.42 -17.79 27.63
CA SER A 416 15.02 -17.37 27.48
C SER A 416 14.80 -15.96 28.02
N SER A 417 15.40 -15.62 29.17
CA SER A 417 15.37 -14.26 29.73
C SER A 417 15.96 -13.23 28.77
N THR A 418 17.09 -13.55 28.13
CA THR A 418 17.71 -12.69 27.11
C THR A 418 16.77 -12.47 25.91
N VAL A 419 16.13 -13.54 25.43
CA VAL A 419 15.17 -13.46 24.32
C VAL A 419 13.94 -12.64 24.71
N SER A 420 13.41 -12.76 25.93
CA SER A 420 12.30 -11.94 26.40
C SER A 420 12.63 -10.44 26.37
N VAL A 421 13.85 -10.05 26.77
CA VAL A 421 14.32 -8.67 26.70
C VAL A 421 14.39 -8.18 25.25
N GLN A 422 14.93 -9.00 24.33
CA GLN A 422 14.99 -8.66 22.90
C GLN A 422 13.59 -8.48 22.29
N ILE A 423 12.63 -9.33 22.66
CA ILE A 423 11.24 -9.19 22.21
C ILE A 423 10.67 -7.85 22.66
N ALA A 424 10.90 -7.44 23.92
CA ALA A 424 10.42 -6.16 24.42
C ALA A 424 11.02 -4.97 23.64
N GLU A 425 12.32 -5.02 23.32
CA GLU A 425 13.00 -4.01 22.49
C GLU A 425 12.46 -3.95 21.06
N GLU A 426 12.28 -5.09 20.39
CA GLU A 426 11.72 -5.16 19.04
C GLU A 426 10.29 -4.64 19.00
N ILE A 427 9.48 -4.97 20.00
CA ILE A 427 8.10 -4.51 20.11
C ILE A 427 8.01 -2.99 20.34
N ALA A 428 8.95 -2.41 21.08
CA ALA A 428 9.05 -0.95 21.17
C ALA A 428 9.30 -0.30 19.79
N SER A 429 10.11 -0.94 18.93
CA SER A 429 10.33 -0.49 17.55
C SER A 429 9.08 -0.62 16.66
N VAL A 430 8.30 -1.70 16.85
CA VAL A 430 7.00 -1.89 16.18
C VAL A 430 5.99 -0.83 16.59
N ASN A 431 5.92 -0.50 17.88
CA ASN A 431 5.05 0.56 18.38
C ASN A 431 5.44 1.92 17.79
N GLN A 432 6.74 2.27 17.79
CA GLN A 432 7.25 3.48 17.13
C GLN A 432 6.87 3.53 15.64
N SER A 433 7.05 2.42 14.91
CA SER A 433 6.69 2.32 13.49
C SER A 433 5.20 2.51 13.25
N SER A 434 4.36 1.99 14.15
CA SER A 434 2.91 2.17 14.11
C SER A 434 2.53 3.64 14.34
N GLY A 435 3.19 4.33 15.27
CA GLY A 435 3.01 5.77 15.46
C GLY A 435 3.40 6.60 14.24
N MET A 436 4.50 6.26 13.56
CA MET A 436 4.89 6.90 12.28
C MET A 436 3.87 6.64 11.17
N LEU A 437 3.30 5.42 11.11
CA LEU A 437 2.26 5.05 10.15
C LEU A 437 0.96 5.83 10.37
N ALA A 438 0.54 6.00 11.63
CA ALA A 438 -0.63 6.80 12.00
C ALA A 438 -0.45 8.27 11.57
N ASN A 439 0.72 8.86 11.83
CA ASN A 439 1.06 10.22 11.39
C ASN A 439 1.05 10.35 9.86
N SER A 440 1.66 9.39 9.15
CA SER A 440 1.68 9.39 7.68
C SER A 440 0.27 9.28 7.10
N SER A 441 -0.58 8.46 7.71
CA SER A 441 -2.00 8.34 7.32
C SER A 441 -2.71 9.68 7.52
N SER A 442 -2.56 10.33 8.68
CA SER A 442 -3.12 11.68 8.90
C SER A 442 -2.71 12.68 7.81
N GLN A 443 -1.44 12.65 7.37
CA GLN A 443 -0.96 13.48 6.27
C GLN A 443 -1.60 13.14 4.91
N VAL A 444 -1.82 11.85 4.61
CA VAL A 444 -2.53 11.42 3.41
C VAL A 444 -3.98 11.91 3.44
N THR A 445 -4.67 11.84 4.58
CA THR A 445 -6.03 12.36 4.74
C THR A 445 -6.10 13.86 4.43
N MET A 446 -5.21 14.67 5.00
CA MET A 446 -5.17 16.12 4.72
C MET A 446 -4.91 16.41 3.22
N SER A 447 -4.05 15.62 2.60
CA SER A 447 -3.74 15.76 1.17
C SER A 447 -4.95 15.40 0.30
N ALA A 448 -5.66 14.32 0.65
CA ALA A 448 -6.87 13.88 -0.01
C ALA A 448 -8.00 14.91 0.12
N GLU A 449 -8.19 15.51 1.30
CA GLU A 449 -9.13 16.62 1.50
C GLU A 449 -8.81 17.83 0.61
N THR A 450 -7.52 18.16 0.48
CA THR A 450 -7.06 19.25 -0.39
C THR A 450 -7.36 18.96 -1.87
N LEU A 451 -7.13 17.73 -2.32
CA LEU A 451 -7.44 17.30 -3.69
C LEU A 451 -8.96 17.30 -3.96
N ALA A 452 -9.77 16.90 -2.97
CA ALA A 452 -11.23 16.98 -3.07
C ALA A 452 -11.71 18.44 -3.20
N ASP A 453 -11.14 19.38 -2.44
CA ASP A 453 -11.44 20.81 -2.58
C ASP A 453 -11.02 21.36 -3.95
N LEU A 454 -9.85 20.96 -4.46
CA LEU A 454 -9.40 21.34 -5.81
C LEU A 454 -10.35 20.80 -6.89
N SER A 455 -10.77 19.54 -6.79
CA SER A 455 -11.75 18.96 -7.70
C SER A 455 -13.07 19.72 -7.64
N LYS A 456 -13.57 20.05 -6.45
CA LYS A 456 -14.78 20.85 -6.28
C LYS A 456 -14.67 22.22 -6.94
N LYS A 457 -13.53 22.90 -6.81
CA LYS A 457 -13.23 24.16 -7.49
C LYS A 457 -13.22 24.00 -9.01
N LEU A 458 -12.57 22.96 -9.54
CA LEU A 458 -12.59 22.65 -10.99
C LEU A 458 -14.01 22.39 -11.50
N HIS A 459 -14.80 21.60 -10.77
CA HIS A 459 -16.19 21.32 -11.11
C HIS A 459 -17.04 22.61 -11.08
N GLN A 460 -16.79 23.53 -10.15
CA GLN A 460 -17.44 24.84 -10.13
C GLN A 460 -17.02 25.71 -11.32
N THR A 461 -15.74 25.74 -11.68
CA THR A 461 -15.23 26.52 -12.82
C THR A 461 -15.77 26.00 -14.14
N VAL A 462 -15.76 24.67 -14.35
CA VAL A 462 -16.31 24.05 -15.56
C VAL A 462 -17.83 24.16 -15.59
N GLY A 463 -18.50 24.05 -14.44
CA GLY A 463 -19.96 24.18 -14.31
C GLY A 463 -20.51 25.57 -14.64
N ARG A 464 -19.65 26.60 -14.80
CA ARG A 464 -20.04 27.91 -15.34
C ARG A 464 -20.31 27.89 -16.84
N PHE A 465 -19.85 26.87 -17.55
CA PHE A 465 -20.08 26.69 -18.98
C PHE A 465 -21.14 25.62 -19.19
N LYS A 466 -22.03 25.84 -20.14
CA LYS A 466 -23.01 24.84 -20.55
C LYS A 466 -22.43 24.02 -21.70
N LEU A 467 -22.21 22.74 -21.43
CA LEU A 467 -21.49 21.78 -22.26
C LEU A 467 -22.40 20.81 -23.03
#